data_AF-A0A1V9Y099-F1
#
_entry.id   AF-A0A1V9Y099-F1
#
_cell.length_a   1.000
_cell.length_b   1.000
_cell.length_c   1.000
_cell.angle_alpha   90.00
_cell.angle_beta   90.00
_cell.angle_gamma   90.00
#
_symmetry.space_group_name_H-M   'P 1'
#
loop_
_entity.id
_entity.type
_entity.pdbx_description
1 polymer ?
#
loop_
_entity_poly.entity_id
_entity_poly.type
_entity_poly.pdbx_seq_one_letter_code
_entity_poly.pdbx_strand_id
1 'polypeptide(L)'
;PADTAEHTLLQCSHFSEQRKRLKSALRVEDLAAKRVVRQMLEFKAKWELIRGFIERVLREKEAQERVEERRPRYANRPSTS
;
A
#
# COMPACT_ATOMS: atom_id res chain seq x y z
N PRO A 1 -13.20 3.84 -1.25
CA PRO A 1 -12.41 2.64 -1.61
C PRO A 1 -12.12 1.80 -0.37
N ALA A 2 -12.23 0.47 -0.44
CA ALA A 2 -11.99 -0.40 0.70
C ALA A 2 -10.47 -0.56 0.95
N ASP A 3 -10.03 -0.35 2.20
CA ASP A 3 -8.63 -0.55 2.59
C ASP A 3 -8.30 -2.05 2.75
N THR A 4 -8.35 -2.76 1.64
CA THR A 4 -7.98 -4.18 1.59
C THR A 4 -6.56 -4.34 1.07
N ALA A 5 -5.91 -5.42 1.49
CA ALA A 5 -4.61 -5.80 0.96
C ALA A 5 -4.66 -5.94 -0.57
N GLU A 6 -5.72 -6.59 -1.09
CA GLU A 6 -5.91 -6.78 -2.52
C GLU A 6 -6.04 -5.45 -3.29
N HIS A 7 -6.90 -4.54 -2.82
CA HIS A 7 -7.04 -3.22 -3.46
C HIS A 7 -5.71 -2.47 -3.44
N THR A 8 -5.05 -2.43 -2.29
CA THR A 8 -3.76 -1.76 -2.12
C THR A 8 -2.68 -2.33 -3.05
N LEU A 9 -2.56 -3.66 -3.11
CA LEU A 9 -1.53 -4.38 -3.84
C LEU A 9 -1.77 -4.42 -5.36
N LEU A 10 -3.03 -4.40 -5.81
CA LEU A 10 -3.36 -4.69 -7.20
C LEU A 10 -4.03 -3.52 -7.93
N GLN A 11 -4.78 -2.66 -7.24
CA GLN A 11 -5.74 -1.75 -7.89
C GLN A 11 -5.50 -0.27 -7.57
N CYS A 12 -5.12 0.07 -6.34
CA CYS A 12 -5.11 1.43 -5.82
C CYS A 12 -4.23 2.37 -6.67
N SER A 13 -4.79 3.35 -7.35
CA SER A 13 -4.04 4.24 -8.26
C SER A 13 -2.91 5.00 -7.55
N HIS A 14 -3.11 5.32 -6.26
CA HIS A 14 -2.12 5.96 -5.39
C HIS A 14 -0.77 5.21 -5.36
N PHE A 15 -0.82 3.86 -5.37
CA PHE A 15 0.39 3.02 -5.32
C PHE A 15 0.84 2.50 -6.71
N SER A 16 0.40 3.14 -7.80
CA SER A 16 0.66 2.67 -9.16
C SER A 16 2.14 2.64 -9.52
N GLU A 17 2.92 3.66 -9.12
CA GLU A 17 4.37 3.72 -9.36
C GLU A 17 5.14 2.67 -8.54
N GLN A 18 4.76 2.47 -7.28
CA GLN A 18 5.31 1.42 -6.43
C GLN A 18 5.04 0.04 -7.05
N ARG A 19 3.84 -0.19 -7.61
CA ARG A 19 3.50 -1.43 -8.32
C ARG A 19 4.31 -1.60 -9.61
N LYS A 20 4.48 -0.56 -10.42
CA LYS A 20 5.34 -0.62 -11.62
C LYS A 20 6.76 -1.04 -11.27
N ARG A 21 7.34 -0.44 -10.22
CA ARG A 21 8.67 -0.81 -9.73
C ARG A 21 8.75 -2.27 -9.27
N LEU A 22 7.72 -2.75 -8.56
CA LEU A 22 7.64 -4.15 -8.14
C LEU A 22 7.57 -5.10 -9.33
N LYS A 23 6.74 -4.79 -10.34
CA LYS A 23 6.63 -5.57 -11.59
C LYS A 23 7.98 -5.67 -12.32
N SER A 24 8.66 -4.54 -12.48
CA SER A 24 9.99 -4.50 -13.10
C SER A 24 11.02 -5.33 -12.31
N ALA A 25 11.01 -5.22 -10.98
CA ALA A 25 11.93 -5.97 -10.12
C ALA A 25 11.67 -7.49 -10.14
N LEU A 26 10.40 -7.90 -10.18
CA LEU A 26 9.99 -9.30 -10.28
C LEU A 26 10.06 -9.85 -11.72
N ARG A 27 10.28 -8.98 -12.72
CA ARG A 27 10.25 -9.31 -14.15
C ARG A 27 8.92 -9.96 -14.56
N VAL A 28 7.80 -9.35 -14.16
CA VAL A 28 6.44 -9.79 -14.50
C VAL A 28 5.63 -8.67 -15.14
N GLU A 29 4.73 -9.00 -16.06
CA GLU A 29 3.87 -8.01 -16.73
C GLU A 29 2.70 -7.56 -15.84
N ASP A 30 2.16 -8.49 -15.06
CA ASP A 30 0.99 -8.32 -14.22
C ASP A 30 1.22 -8.82 -12.78
N LEU A 31 0.44 -8.26 -11.86
CA LEU A 31 0.37 -8.72 -10.48
C LEU A 31 -1.02 -9.32 -10.26
N ALA A 32 -1.03 -10.54 -9.74
CA ALA A 32 -2.23 -11.21 -9.25
C ALA A 32 -1.88 -11.85 -7.91
N ALA A 33 -2.83 -11.93 -6.97
CA ALA A 33 -2.56 -12.42 -5.62
C ALA A 33 -1.84 -13.78 -5.60
N LYS A 34 -2.33 -14.75 -6.40
CA LYS A 34 -1.70 -16.08 -6.53
C LYS A 34 -0.28 -16.01 -7.11
N ARG A 35 -0.02 -15.09 -8.05
CA ARG A 35 1.31 -14.90 -8.65
C ARG A 35 2.26 -14.30 -7.63
N VAL A 36 1.83 -13.30 -6.86
CA VAL A 36 2.63 -12.69 -5.78
C VAL A 36 3.05 -13.76 -4.77
N VAL A 37 2.12 -14.58 -4.29
CA VAL A 37 2.43 -15.69 -3.36
C VAL A 37 3.41 -16.68 -3.98
N ARG A 38 3.22 -17.07 -5.26
CA ARG A 38 4.16 -17.96 -5.95
C ARG A 38 5.58 -17.36 -6.00
N GLN A 39 5.72 -16.09 -6.35
CA GLN A 39 7.01 -15.40 -6.42
C GLN A 39 7.69 -15.38 -5.03
N MET A 40 6.92 -15.13 -3.96
CA MET A 40 7.41 -15.14 -2.58
C MET A 40 7.99 -16.49 -2.15
N LEU A 41 7.39 -17.59 -2.60
CA LEU A 41 7.79 -18.95 -2.24
C LEU A 41 8.95 -19.48 -3.09
N GLU A 42 9.16 -18.94 -4.28
CA GLU A 42 10.16 -19.45 -5.23
C GLU A 42 11.59 -19.08 -4.83
N PHE A 43 11.82 -17.83 -4.40
CA PHE A 43 13.15 -17.35 -4.01
C PHE A 43 13.09 -16.31 -2.89
N LYS A 44 14.03 -16.41 -1.93
CA LYS A 44 14.18 -15.41 -0.86
C LYS A 44 14.36 -13.98 -1.38
N ALA A 45 15.08 -13.80 -2.49
CA ALA A 45 15.24 -12.47 -3.09
C ALA A 45 13.89 -11.85 -3.53
N LYS A 46 12.97 -12.66 -4.07
CA LYS A 46 11.64 -12.22 -4.48
C LYS A 46 10.75 -11.93 -3.27
N TRP A 47 10.87 -12.73 -2.21
CA TRP A 47 10.26 -12.43 -0.92
C TRP A 47 10.65 -11.03 -0.42
N GLU A 48 11.94 -10.72 -0.36
CA GLU A 48 12.41 -9.41 0.13
C GLU A 48 11.93 -8.24 -0.75
N LEU A 49 11.85 -8.42 -2.08
CA LEU A 49 11.29 -7.40 -2.97
C LEU A 49 9.82 -7.10 -2.65
N ILE A 50 9.01 -8.13 -2.43
CA ILE A 50 7.58 -8.00 -2.13
C ILE A 50 7.38 -7.42 -0.73
N ARG A 51 8.13 -7.92 0.26
CA ARG A 51 8.13 -7.40 1.62
C ARG A 51 8.49 -5.91 1.65
N GLY A 52 9.57 -5.50 0.97
CA GLY A 52 10.00 -4.10 0.91
C GLY A 52 9.02 -3.20 0.15
N PHE A 53 8.22 -3.74 -0.77
CA PHE A 53 7.07 -3.01 -1.32
C PHE A 53 5.99 -2.79 -0.26
N ILE A 54 5.58 -3.83 0.46
CA ILE A 54 4.53 -3.77 1.49
C ILE A 54 4.93 -2.80 2.61
N GLU A 55 6.18 -2.86 3.09
CA GLU A 55 6.68 -1.95 4.12
C GLU A 55 6.60 -0.47 3.69
N ARG A 56 6.90 -0.16 2.42
CA ARG A 56 6.77 1.21 1.89
C ARG A 56 5.33 1.69 1.87
N VAL A 57 4.43 0.83 1.40
CA VAL A 57 2.99 1.12 1.37
C VAL A 57 2.46 1.40 2.76
N LEU A 58 2.79 0.57 3.75
CA LEU A 58 2.33 0.74 5.13
C LEU A 58 2.87 2.03 5.75
N ARG A 59 4.15 2.35 5.55
CA ARG A 59 4.74 3.61 6.03
C ARG A 59 4.07 4.84 5.43
N GLU A 60 3.68 4.78 4.15
CA GLU A 60 3.02 5.88 3.48
C GLU A 60 1.60 6.08 4.01
N LYS A 61 0.85 4.99 4.23
CA LYS A 61 -0.46 5.05 4.89
C LYS A 61 -0.37 5.62 6.30
N GLU A 62 0.56 5.13 7.11
CA GLU A 62 0.79 5.64 8.47
C GLU A 62 1.14 7.14 8.45
N ALA A 63 1.95 7.60 7.49
CA ALA A 63 2.25 9.01 7.33
C ALA A 63 1.00 9.84 6.99
N GLN A 64 0.10 9.32 6.15
CA GLN A 64 -1.17 9.95 5.83
C GLN A 64 -2.10 10.00 7.05
N GLU A 65 -2.22 8.91 7.79
CA GLU A 65 -3.01 8.84 9.03
C GLU A 65 -2.51 9.84 10.07
N ARG A 66 -1.18 9.94 10.28
CA ARG A 66 -0.61 10.95 11.20
C ARG A 66 -0.90 12.39 10.78
N VAL A 67 -1.01 12.68 9.49
CA VAL A 67 -1.40 14.02 9.02
C VAL A 67 -2.87 14.27 9.30
N GLU A 68 -3.74 13.28 9.08
CA GLU A 68 -5.17 13.39 9.37
C GLU A 68 -5.47 13.50 10.87
N GLU A 69 -4.74 12.77 11.74
CA GLU A 69 -4.88 12.89 13.20
C GLU A 69 -4.46 14.25 13.75
N ARG A 70 -3.42 14.85 13.14
CA ARG A 70 -2.97 16.21 13.47
C ARG A 70 -3.91 17.29 12.94
N ARG A 71 -4.82 16.92 12.04
CA ARG A 71 -5.87 17.82 11.55
C ARG A 71 -6.83 18.02 12.72
N PRO A 72 -6.91 19.25 13.25
CA PRO A 72 -7.67 19.44 14.46
C PRO A 72 -9.15 19.19 14.18
N ARG A 73 -9.81 18.49 15.11
CA ARG A 73 -11.27 18.27 15.10
C ARG A 73 -12.03 19.57 15.41
N TYR A 74 -11.73 20.68 14.73
CA TYR A 74 -12.48 21.93 14.88
C TYR A 74 -13.67 21.94 13.92
N ALA A 75 -14.70 21.13 14.23
CA ALA A 75 -16.01 21.24 13.59
C ALA A 75 -17.15 20.60 14.39
N ASN A 76 -17.03 20.40 15.70
CA ASN A 76 -18.17 19.92 16.48
C ASN A 76 -18.18 20.44 17.93
N ARG A 77 -18.10 21.75 18.11
CA ARG A 77 -18.64 22.39 19.31
C ARG A 77 -19.85 23.21 18.86
N PRO A 78 -21.09 22.85 19.23
CA PRO A 78 -22.21 23.73 18.97
C PRO A 78 -21.94 25.02 19.73
N SER A 79 -21.92 26.14 19.01
CA SER A 79 -21.91 27.47 19.59
C SER A 79 -23.17 27.62 20.41
N THR A 80 -23.09 27.40 21.72
CA THR A 80 -24.14 27.76 22.66
C THR A 80 -24.13 29.29 22.74
N SER A 81 -25.08 29.92 22.04
CA SER A 81 -25.53 31.27 22.34
C SER A 81 -26.51 31.24 23.50
#